data_AF-A0A5E4JV23-F1
#
_entry.id   AF-A0A5E4JV23-F1
#
_cell.length_a   1.000
_cell.length_b   1.000
_cell.length_c   1.000
_cell.angle_alpha   90.00
_cell.angle_beta   90.00
_cell.angle_gamma   90.00
#
_symmetry.space_group_name_H-M   'P 1'
#
loop_
_entity.id
_entity.type
_entity.pdbx_description
1 polymer ?
#
loop_
_entity_poly.entity_id
_entity_poly.type
_entity_poly.pdbx_seq_one_letter_code
_entity_poly.pdbx_strand_id
1 'polypeptide(L)' 'MTDYICKNCGYRFKSAFPQKGKPCQYCGEVAIIKEPDADELLRDVLSE' A
#
# COMPACT_ATOMS: atom_id res chain seq x y z
N MET A 1 -5.22 7.95 -7.97
CA MET A 1 -3.81 7.51 -7.85
C MET A 1 -3.73 6.76 -6.54
N THR A 2 -3.16 5.56 -6.52
CA THR A 2 -3.29 4.63 -5.39
C THR A 2 -2.04 4.68 -4.50
N ASP A 3 -2.22 4.69 -3.19
CA ASP A 3 -1.14 4.62 -2.21
C ASP A 3 -0.67 3.17 -2.00
N TYR A 4 0.65 2.99 -1.96
CA TYR A 4 1.32 1.71 -1.77
C TYR A 4 2.38 1.83 -0.68
N ILE A 5 2.55 0.74 0.08
CA ILE A 5 3.61 0.60 1.09
C ILE A 5 4.36 -0.71 0.91
N CYS A 6 5.68 -0.68 1.05
CA CYS A 6 6.48 -1.89 1.20
C CYS A 6 6.44 -2.37 2.65
N LYS A 7 5.95 -3.59 2.90
CA LYS A 7 5.92 -4.18 4.25
C LYS A 7 7.30 -4.51 4.81
N ASN A 8 8.32 -4.65 3.95
CA ASN A 8 9.68 -4.97 4.39
C ASN A 8 10.43 -3.74 4.93
N CYS A 9 10.46 -2.64 4.18
CA CYS A 9 11.22 -1.44 4.56
C CYS A 9 10.37 -0.23 4.98
N GLY A 10 9.04 -0.32 4.87
CA GLY A 10 8.12 0.78 5.20
C GLY A 10 8.06 1.91 4.18
N TYR A 11 8.75 1.80 3.04
CA TYR A 11 8.72 2.82 1.99
C TYR A 11 7.32 2.99 1.40
N ARG A 12 6.81 4.23 1.38
CA ARG A 12 5.48 4.61 0.87
C ARG A 12 5.59 5.41 -0.42
N PHE A 13 4.71 5.13 -1.38
CA PHE A 13 4.68 5.84 -2.67
C PHE A 13 3.30 5.72 -3.34
N LYS A 14 3.00 6.65 -4.26
CA LYS A 14 1.77 6.66 -5.05
C LYS A 14 2.02 6.15 -6.46
N SER A 15 1.09 5.35 -7.01
CA SER A 15 1.15 4.89 -8.39
C SER A 15 -0.23 4.78 -9.02
N ALA A 16 -0.34 5.01 -10.32
CA ALA A 16 -1.57 4.77 -11.08
C ALA A 16 -1.72 3.30 -11.52
N PHE A 17 -0.64 2.51 -11.42
CA PHE A 17 -0.60 1.12 -11.87
C PHE A 17 -0.45 0.16 -10.69
N PRO A 18 -1.01 -1.07 -10.77
CA PRO A 18 -0.87 -2.07 -9.74
C PRO A 18 0.59 -2.45 -9.50
N GLN A 19 1.03 -2.34 -8.25
CA GLN A 19 2.41 -2.64 -7.81
C GLN A 19 2.54 -4.01 -7.14
N LYS A 20 1.45 -4.79 -7.05
CA LYS A 20 1.47 -6.12 -6.45
C LYS A 20 2.42 -7.03 -7.24
N GLY A 21 3.36 -7.67 -6.54
CA GLY A 21 4.35 -8.57 -7.16
C GLY A 21 5.52 -7.85 -7.84
N LYS A 22 5.61 -6.51 -7.74
CA LYS A 22 6.80 -5.76 -8.15
C LYS A 22 7.80 -5.66 -7.00
N PRO A 23 9.12 -5.67 -7.28
CA PRO A 23 10.13 -5.43 -6.27
C PRO A 23 10.06 -3.98 -5.78
N CYS A 24 10.26 -3.78 -4.48
CA CYS A 24 10.39 -2.45 -3.91
C CYS A 24 11.61 -1.74 -4.51
N GLN A 25 11.42 -0.53 -5.03
CA GLN A 25 12.51 0.26 -5.60
C GLN A 25 13.58 0.68 -4.57
N TYR A 26 13.24 0.60 -3.27
CA TYR A 26 14.15 0.97 -2.19
C TYR A 26 14.93 -0.22 -1.63
N CYS A 27 14.28 -1.35 -1.35
CA CYS A 27 14.93 -2.51 -0.71
C CYS A 27 15.00 -3.77 -1.59
N GLY A 28 14.43 -3.75 -2.79
CA GLY A 28 14.42 -4.88 -3.72
C GLY A 28 13.37 -5.97 -3.42
N GLU A 29 12.84 -6.02 -2.20
CA GLU A 29 11.90 -7.07 -1.78
C GLU A 29 10.52 -6.96 -2.45
N VAL A 30 9.94 -8.10 -2.80
CA VAL A 30 8.60 -8.21 -3.42
C VAL A 30 7.52 -8.23 -2.34
N ALA A 31 7.47 -7.15 -1.55
CA ALA A 31 6.60 -7.01 -0.38
C ALA A 31 5.70 -5.77 -0.43
N ILE A 32 5.41 -5.25 -1.63
CA ILE A 32 4.55 -4.06 -1.81
C ILE A 32 3.06 -4.45 -1.73
N ILE A 33 2.31 -3.72 -0.91
CA ILE A 33 0.85 -3.83 -0.79
C ILE A 33 0.19 -2.47 -1.06
N LYS A 34 -1.08 -2.51 -1.48
CA LYS A 34 -1.93 -1.31 -1.54
C LYS A 34 -2.27 -0.88 -0.11
N GLU A 35 -2.10 0.40 0.22
CA GLU A 35 -2.67 0.93 1.46
C GLU A 35 -4.18 1.12 1.24
N PRO A 36 -5.03 0.61 2.16
CA PRO A 36 -6.46 0.87 2.10
C PRO A 36 -6.70 2.38 2.21
N ASP A 37 -7.65 2.90 1.45
CA ASP A 37 -8.03 4.30 1.55
C ASP A 37 -8.56 4.58 2.97
N ALA A 38 -8.23 5.75 3.53
CA ALA A 38 -8.65 6.10 4.90
C ALA A 38 -10.18 6.07 5.06
N ASP A 39 -10.93 6.32 3.97
CA ASP A 39 -12.39 6.19 3.92
C ASP A 39 -12.87 4.73 4.09
N GLU A 40 -12.13 3.76 3.54
CA GLU A 40 -12.42 2.33 3.72
C GLU A 40 -12.16 1.90 5.17
N LEU A 41 -11.09 2.41 5.80
CA LEU A 41 -10.77 2.13 7.21
C LEU A 41 -11.78 2.75 8.18
N LEU A 42 -12.29 3.94 7.89
CA LEU A 42 -13.27 4.64 8.73
C LEU A 42 -14.65 3.97 8.74
N ARG A 43 -15.06 3.33 7.65
CA ARG A 43 -16.35 2.61 7.58
C ARG A 43 -16.38 1.35 8.45
N ASP A 44 -15.25 0.68 8.59
CA ASP A 44 -15.14 -0.53 9.40
C ASP A 44 -15.29 -0.20 10.90
N VAL A 45 -14.73 0.93 11.34
CA VAL A 45 -14.77 1.38 12.75
C VAL A 45 -16.14 1.94 13.17
N LEU A 46 -16.93 2.47 12.23
CA LEU A 46 -18.24 3.10 12.52
C LEU A 46 -19.42 2.11 12.52
N SER A 47 -19.19 0.81 12.30
CA SER A 47 -20.23 -0.23 12.31
C SER A 47 -20.28 -1.05 13.61
N GLU A 48 -19.56 -0.65 14.66
CA GLU A 48 -19.60 -1.24 16.01
C GLU A 48 -20.50 -0.44 16.98
#